data_AF-A0A2H0RAM0-F1
#
_entry.id   AF-A0A2H0RAM0-F1
#
_cell.length_a   1.000
_cell.length_b   1.000
_cell.length_c   1.000
_cell.angle_alpha   90.00
_cell.angle_beta   90.00
_cell.angle_gamma   90.00
#
_symmetry.space_group_name_H-M   'P 1'
#
loop_
_entity.id
_entity.type
_entity.pdbx_description
1 polymer ?
#
loop_
_entity_poly.entity_id
_entity_poly.type
_entity_poly.pdbx_seq_one_letter_code
_entity_poly.pdbx_strand_id
1 'polypeptide(L)'
;MNFLKYKLWIESALLALLIFMGSLAYLFVQNESVNVILMNRSLAFTAIIMIDLSFIVSGTSYFWGIGKTKMSYRKMVGVIGFVISLVHASIASNIFFGSYVWITYTFKYVYSLLPALLAILIMTMMVVISNWGIPNLLGGVLWRRLLRVGYVAIFFIIIHATILSYSEWIYWFTKFSPIFPPLSLIAFLFSVFTIILRIALFIVLKRKSVQPSQIEVPLNSSK
;
A
#
# COMPACT_ATOMS: atom_id res chain seq x y z
N MET A 1 21.55 11.70 16.45
CA MET A 1 20.80 10.56 15.84
C MET A 1 19.29 10.82 15.67
N ASN A 2 18.66 11.68 16.49
CA ASN A 2 17.21 11.94 16.41
C ASN A 2 16.79 12.82 15.22
N PHE A 3 17.60 13.81 14.84
CA PHE A 3 17.28 14.74 13.74
C PHE A 3 17.01 14.05 12.39
N LEU A 4 17.87 13.10 12.00
CA LEU A 4 17.69 12.33 10.77
C LEU A 4 16.37 11.55 10.77
N LYS A 5 15.99 10.96 11.91
CA LYS A 5 14.72 10.22 12.02
C LYS A 5 13.52 11.16 11.84
N TYR A 6 13.52 12.33 12.47
CA TYR A 6 12.45 13.32 12.31
C TYR A 6 12.35 13.82 10.87
N LYS A 7 13.47 14.08 10.21
CA LYS A 7 13.51 14.47 8.80
C LYS A 7 12.80 13.46 7.90
N LEU A 8 13.05 12.16 8.08
CA LEU A 8 12.37 11.10 7.30
C LEU A 8 10.85 11.11 7.47
N TRP A 9 10.37 11.34 8.69
CA TRP A 9 8.93 11.43 8.99
C TRP A 9 8.30 12.65 8.33
N ILE A 10 8.93 13.81 8.45
CA ILE A 10 8.45 15.07 7.86
C ILE A 10 8.38 14.93 6.34
N GLU A 11 9.44 14.45 5.69
CA GLU A 11 9.46 14.27 4.24
C GLU A 11 8.39 13.26 3.77
N SER A 12 8.17 12.19 4.53
CA SER A 12 7.11 11.21 4.21
C SER A 12 5.71 11.80 4.40
N ALA A 13 5.52 12.69 5.38
CA ALA A 13 4.26 13.39 5.60
C ALA A 13 4.00 14.45 4.53
N LEU A 14 5.03 15.17 4.10
CA LEU A 14 4.96 16.12 2.98
C LEU A 14 4.63 15.39 1.67
N LEU A 15 5.20 14.21 1.44
CA LEU A 15 4.83 13.37 0.29
C LEU A 15 3.36 12.97 0.35
N ALA A 16 2.87 12.53 1.51
CA ALA A 16 1.46 12.17 1.69
C ALA A 16 0.54 13.37 1.44
N LEU A 17 0.89 14.55 1.97
CA LEU A 17 0.15 15.78 1.75
C LEU A 17 0.12 16.16 0.27
N LEU A 18 1.24 16.04 -0.44
CA LEU A 18 1.32 16.30 -1.88
C LEU A 18 0.40 15.37 -2.68
N ILE A 19 0.41 14.06 -2.38
CA ILE A 19 -0.47 13.08 -3.02
C ILE A 19 -1.95 13.37 -2.70
N PHE A 20 -2.26 13.74 -1.46
CA PHE A 20 -3.60 14.11 -1.05
C PHE A 20 -4.10 15.36 -1.78
N MET A 21 -3.31 16.43 -1.81
CA MET A 21 -3.69 17.65 -2.52
C MET A 21 -3.80 17.42 -4.03
N GLY A 22 -2.90 16.62 -4.62
CA GLY A 22 -2.96 16.25 -6.03
C GLY A 22 -4.21 15.44 -6.38
N SER A 23 -4.57 14.45 -5.56
CA SER A 23 -5.79 13.65 -5.76
C SER A 23 -7.07 14.45 -5.52
N LEU A 24 -7.06 15.38 -4.58
CA LEU A 24 -8.19 16.28 -4.34
C LEU A 24 -8.38 17.26 -5.51
N ALA A 25 -7.30 17.85 -6.01
CA ALA A 25 -7.34 18.71 -7.21
C ALA A 25 -7.82 17.92 -8.43
N TYR A 26 -7.38 16.67 -8.59
CA TYR A 26 -7.84 15.78 -9.64
C TYR A 26 -9.35 15.53 -9.58
N LEU A 27 -9.90 15.23 -8.40
CA LEU A 27 -11.35 15.04 -8.22
C LEU A 27 -12.14 16.34 -8.38
N PHE A 28 -11.58 17.47 -7.97
CA PHE A 28 -12.19 18.78 -8.18
C PHE A 28 -12.39 19.08 -9.67
N VAL A 29 -11.38 18.84 -10.51
CA VAL A 29 -11.49 18.99 -11.97
C VAL A 29 -12.56 18.06 -12.56
N GLN A 30 -12.78 16.88 -11.98
CA GLN A 30 -13.81 15.94 -12.46
C GLN A 30 -15.23 16.27 -12.01
N ASN A 31 -15.42 16.89 -10.83
CA ASN A 31 -16.74 17.02 -10.17
C ASN A 31 -17.18 18.48 -9.96
N GLU A 32 -16.32 19.45 -10.32
CA GLU A 32 -16.53 20.90 -10.16
C GLU A 32 -16.89 21.34 -8.73
N SER A 33 -16.65 20.47 -7.75
CA SER A 33 -16.99 20.68 -6.35
C SER A 33 -16.08 19.86 -5.44
N VAL A 34 -15.96 20.29 -4.18
CA VAL A 34 -15.30 19.53 -3.12
C VAL A 34 -16.32 19.28 -2.02
N ASN A 35 -16.50 18.02 -1.64
CA ASN A 35 -17.34 17.61 -0.53
C ASN A 35 -16.62 16.52 0.29
N VAL A 36 -17.21 16.14 1.43
CA VAL A 36 -16.62 15.16 2.35
C VAL A 36 -16.39 13.79 1.69
N ILE A 37 -17.22 13.41 0.71
CA ILE A 37 -17.08 12.14 -0.02
C ILE A 37 -15.83 12.19 -0.90
N LEU A 38 -15.61 13.29 -1.64
CA LEU A 38 -14.42 13.45 -2.49
C LEU A 38 -13.14 13.59 -1.65
N MET A 39 -13.20 14.27 -0.50
CA MET A 39 -12.10 14.29 0.46
C MET A 39 -11.79 12.87 0.95
N ASN A 40 -12.80 12.07 1.30
CA ASN A 40 -12.62 10.71 1.77
C ASN A 40 -12.06 9.77 0.68
N ARG A 41 -12.46 9.97 -0.59
CA ARG A 41 -11.87 9.27 -1.75
C ARG A 41 -10.39 9.64 -1.94
N SER A 42 -10.04 10.91 -1.76
CA SER A 42 -8.65 11.39 -1.83
C SER A 42 -7.78 10.81 -0.71
N LEU A 43 -8.33 10.68 0.51
CA LEU A 43 -7.67 9.99 1.62
C LEU A 43 -7.44 8.51 1.32
N ALA A 44 -8.46 7.81 0.79
CA ALA A 44 -8.33 6.40 0.39
C ALA A 44 -7.22 6.21 -0.65
N PHE A 45 -7.22 7.04 -1.70
CA PHE A 45 -6.20 7.03 -2.74
C PHE A 45 -4.80 7.26 -2.14
N THR A 46 -4.64 8.31 -1.33
CA THR A 46 -3.38 8.65 -0.69
C THR A 46 -2.87 7.52 0.19
N ALA A 47 -3.74 6.91 1.00
CA ALA A 47 -3.40 5.77 1.84
C ALA A 47 -2.85 4.59 1.01
N ILE A 48 -3.55 4.21 -0.07
CA ILE A 48 -3.14 3.10 -0.95
C ILE A 48 -1.79 3.40 -1.59
N ILE A 49 -1.62 4.57 -2.20
CA ILE A 49 -0.35 4.94 -2.86
C ILE A 49 0.81 4.96 -1.86
N MET A 50 0.63 5.52 -0.67
CA MET A 50 1.67 5.52 0.37
C MET A 50 2.01 4.08 0.82
N ILE A 51 1.00 3.25 1.05
CA ILE A 51 1.19 1.84 1.39
C ILE A 51 1.98 1.14 0.27
N ASP A 52 1.54 1.22 -0.97
CA ASP A 52 2.17 0.54 -2.10
C ASP A 52 3.61 1.02 -2.34
N LEU A 53 3.87 2.33 -2.26
CA LEU A 53 5.22 2.89 -2.33
C LEU A 53 6.15 2.26 -1.28
N SER A 54 5.66 2.01 -0.06
CA SER A 54 6.47 1.36 0.99
C SER A 54 6.93 -0.06 0.63
N PHE A 55 6.17 -0.77 -0.21
CA PHE A 55 6.49 -2.12 -0.69
C PHE A 55 7.30 -2.09 -2.00
N ILE A 56 6.92 -1.24 -2.96
CA ILE A 56 7.54 -1.12 -4.29
C ILE A 56 9.04 -0.81 -4.19
N VAL A 57 9.45 0.06 -3.26
CA VAL A 57 10.86 0.51 -3.13
C VAL A 57 11.85 -0.66 -3.07
N SER A 58 11.45 -1.82 -2.52
CA SER A 58 12.33 -3.01 -2.53
C SER A 58 12.50 -3.62 -3.92
N GLY A 59 11.40 -3.77 -4.65
CA GLY A 59 11.41 -4.35 -5.99
C GLY A 59 12.15 -3.44 -6.97
N THR A 60 11.86 -2.14 -6.94
CA THR A 60 12.49 -1.18 -7.86
C THR A 60 13.99 -1.02 -7.59
N SER A 61 14.38 -1.03 -6.31
CA SER A 61 15.78 -0.99 -5.89
C SER A 61 16.55 -2.23 -6.36
N TYR A 62 15.90 -3.40 -6.35
CA TYR A 62 16.50 -4.64 -6.81
C TYR A 62 16.71 -4.67 -8.33
N PHE A 63 15.66 -4.41 -9.10
CA PHE A 63 15.68 -4.58 -10.56
C PHE A 63 16.35 -3.43 -11.30
N TRP A 64 16.14 -2.19 -10.85
CA TRP A 64 16.62 -0.99 -11.56
C TRP A 64 17.54 -0.11 -10.72
N GLY A 65 17.79 -0.44 -9.45
CA GLY A 65 18.55 0.43 -8.55
C GLY A 65 17.81 1.69 -8.10
N ILE A 66 16.56 1.88 -8.56
CA ILE A 66 15.74 3.05 -8.26
C ILE A 66 15.29 2.99 -6.79
N GLY A 67 15.57 4.06 -6.04
CA GLY A 67 15.15 4.16 -4.64
C GLY A 67 16.07 3.45 -3.64
N LYS A 68 17.27 2.99 -4.04
CA LYS A 68 18.28 2.43 -3.13
C LYS A 68 18.56 3.36 -1.93
N THR A 69 18.73 4.65 -2.20
CA THR A 69 18.94 5.69 -1.17
C THR A 69 17.68 6.02 -0.36
N LYS A 70 16.51 5.57 -0.81
CA LYS A 70 15.20 5.83 -0.19
C LYS A 70 14.67 4.64 0.61
N MET A 71 15.45 3.56 0.75
CA MET A 71 15.07 2.38 1.54
C MET A 71 14.72 2.70 3.00
N SER A 72 15.33 3.74 3.57
CA SER A 72 15.06 4.19 4.95
C SER A 72 13.65 4.77 5.14
N TYR A 73 13.01 5.27 4.08
CA TYR A 73 11.68 5.91 4.14
C TYR A 73 10.56 4.88 4.21
N ARG A 74 10.79 3.62 3.81
CA ARG A 74 9.76 2.59 3.67
C ARG A 74 8.86 2.46 4.89
N LYS A 75 9.47 2.44 6.09
CA LYS A 75 8.71 2.35 7.34
C LYS A 75 7.79 3.56 7.53
N MET A 76 8.32 4.77 7.39
CA MET A 76 7.59 6.02 7.63
C MET A 76 6.45 6.18 6.62
N VAL A 77 6.74 5.95 5.33
CA VAL A 77 5.75 6.03 4.25
C VAL A 77 4.61 5.03 4.49
N GLY A 78 4.92 3.77 4.84
CA GLY A 78 3.90 2.75 5.12
C GLY A 78 3.06 3.06 6.36
N VAL A 79 3.68 3.55 7.45
CA VAL A 79 2.95 3.92 8.67
C VAL A 79 2.04 5.12 8.43
N ILE A 80 2.50 6.15 7.71
CA ILE A 80 1.66 7.30 7.37
C ILE A 80 0.49 6.87 6.50
N GLY A 81 0.73 6.05 5.47
CA GLY A 81 -0.35 5.48 4.64
C GLY A 81 -1.38 4.71 5.47
N PHE A 82 -0.92 3.91 6.43
CA PHE A 82 -1.81 3.21 7.37
C PHE A 82 -2.63 4.18 8.25
N VAL A 83 -2.02 5.22 8.83
CA VAL A 83 -2.74 6.20 9.64
C VAL A 83 -3.81 6.91 8.80
N ILE A 84 -3.48 7.31 7.57
CA ILE A 84 -4.45 7.91 6.63
C ILE A 84 -5.59 6.92 6.32
N SER A 85 -5.30 5.62 6.19
CA SER A 85 -6.33 4.59 5.97
C SER A 85 -7.30 4.49 7.16
N LEU A 86 -6.83 4.68 8.39
CA LEU A 86 -7.69 4.72 9.57
C LEU A 86 -8.58 5.96 9.59
N VAL A 87 -8.06 7.12 9.19
CA VAL A 87 -8.86 8.35 9.03
C VAL A 87 -9.93 8.15 7.96
N HIS A 88 -9.56 7.57 6.82
CA HIS A 88 -10.50 7.20 5.75
C HIS A 88 -11.60 6.27 6.28
N ALA A 89 -11.24 5.20 6.99
CA ALA A 89 -12.20 4.25 7.56
C ALA A 89 -13.14 4.91 8.58
N SER A 90 -12.63 5.82 9.41
CA SER A 90 -13.43 6.59 10.36
C SER A 90 -14.42 7.51 9.67
N ILE A 91 -14.00 8.26 8.64
CA ILE A 91 -14.90 9.15 7.88
C ILE A 91 -15.93 8.32 7.10
N ALA A 92 -15.51 7.24 6.43
CA ALA A 92 -16.41 6.33 5.74
C ALA A 92 -17.47 5.78 6.70
N SER A 93 -17.05 5.37 7.90
CA SER A 93 -17.97 4.86 8.92
C SER A 93 -18.99 5.91 9.33
N ASN A 94 -18.58 7.17 9.54
CA ASN A 94 -19.53 8.24 9.88
C ASN A 94 -20.51 8.56 8.73
N ILE A 95 -20.03 8.57 7.48
CA ILE A 95 -20.88 8.82 6.29
C ILE A 95 -21.94 7.73 6.14
N PHE A 96 -21.56 6.46 6.34
CA PHE A 96 -22.43 5.32 6.02
C PHE A 96 -23.23 4.77 7.21
N PHE A 97 -22.78 5.03 8.45
CA PHE A 97 -23.40 4.54 9.68
C PHE A 97 -24.01 5.66 10.54
N GLY A 98 -24.10 6.89 10.03
CA GLY A 98 -24.70 8.03 10.73
C GLY A 98 -26.20 7.89 11.06
N SER A 99 -26.86 6.81 10.65
CA SER A 99 -28.22 6.45 11.06
C SER A 99 -28.21 5.09 11.77
N TYR A 100 -29.15 4.86 12.70
CA TYR A 100 -29.32 3.67 13.57
C TYR A 100 -29.39 2.29 12.88
N VAL A 101 -29.09 2.19 11.59
CA VAL A 101 -29.20 1.01 10.74
C VAL A 101 -27.84 0.33 10.50
N TRP A 102 -26.92 0.40 11.47
CA TRP A 102 -25.56 -0.14 11.37
C TRP A 102 -25.53 -1.61 10.95
N ILE A 103 -26.45 -2.42 11.48
CA ILE A 103 -26.54 -3.85 11.21
C ILE A 103 -26.93 -4.12 9.74
N THR A 104 -27.99 -3.50 9.25
CA THR A 104 -28.47 -3.71 7.87
C THR A 104 -27.45 -3.21 6.84
N TYR A 105 -26.80 -2.08 7.11
CA TYR A 105 -25.75 -1.57 6.22
C TYR A 105 -24.53 -2.51 6.20
N THR A 106 -24.12 -3.02 7.36
CA THR A 106 -23.01 -3.98 7.47
C THR A 106 -23.26 -5.24 6.64
N PHE A 107 -24.47 -5.82 6.72
CA PHE A 107 -24.81 -6.99 5.91
C PHE A 107 -24.90 -6.69 4.41
N LYS A 108 -25.40 -5.50 4.03
CA LYS A 108 -25.49 -5.10 2.61
C LYS A 108 -24.11 -4.97 1.95
N TYR A 109 -23.12 -4.45 2.68
CA TYR A 109 -21.78 -4.18 2.14
C TYR A 109 -20.70 -5.09 2.70
N VAL A 110 -21.09 -6.25 3.26
CA VAL A 110 -20.17 -7.20 3.92
C VAL A 110 -19.03 -7.62 3.00
N TYR A 111 -19.31 -7.81 1.71
CA TYR A 111 -18.32 -8.26 0.72
C TYR A 111 -17.22 -7.23 0.47
N SER A 112 -17.51 -5.92 0.56
CA SER A 112 -16.48 -4.88 0.49
C SER A 112 -15.86 -4.62 1.86
N LEU A 113 -16.63 -4.69 2.94
CA LEU A 113 -16.18 -4.34 4.29
C LEU A 113 -15.19 -5.36 4.85
N LEU A 114 -15.46 -6.65 4.68
CA LEU A 114 -14.62 -7.72 5.23
C LEU A 114 -13.17 -7.66 4.71
N PRO A 115 -12.89 -7.52 3.40
CA PRO A 115 -11.53 -7.31 2.91
C PRO A 115 -10.86 -6.06 3.51
N ALA A 116 -11.57 -4.94 3.66
CA ALA A 116 -11.01 -3.74 4.27
C ALA A 116 -10.60 -3.98 5.74
N LEU A 117 -11.46 -4.65 6.53
CA LEU A 117 -11.15 -4.99 7.92
C LEU A 117 -9.95 -5.94 8.03
N LEU A 118 -9.87 -6.94 7.15
CA LEU A 118 -8.72 -7.86 7.11
C LEU A 118 -7.43 -7.13 6.71
N ALA A 119 -7.49 -6.21 5.75
CA ALA A 119 -6.35 -5.37 5.38
C ALA A 119 -5.89 -4.50 6.57
N ILE A 120 -6.81 -3.82 7.24
CA ILE A 120 -6.52 -3.00 8.43
C ILE A 120 -5.90 -3.86 9.54
N LEU A 121 -6.43 -5.07 9.79
CA LEU A 121 -5.90 -5.98 10.81
C LEU A 121 -4.45 -6.37 10.51
N ILE A 122 -4.15 -6.78 9.27
CA ILE A 122 -2.79 -7.16 8.86
C ILE A 122 -1.86 -5.95 8.96
N MET A 123 -2.28 -4.77 8.49
CA MET A 123 -1.46 -3.57 8.54
C MET A 123 -1.21 -3.09 9.97
N THR A 124 -2.21 -3.21 10.85
CA THR A 124 -2.06 -2.96 12.29
C THR A 124 -0.99 -3.86 12.89
N MET A 125 -1.06 -5.17 12.63
CA MET A 125 -0.03 -6.12 13.05
C MET A 125 1.35 -5.70 12.54
N MET A 126 1.49 -5.31 11.27
CA MET A 126 2.76 -4.87 10.69
C MET A 126 3.33 -3.62 11.36
N VAL A 127 2.47 -2.63 11.66
CA VAL A 127 2.87 -1.42 12.37
C VAL A 127 3.31 -1.76 13.78
N VAL A 128 2.59 -2.63 14.48
CA VAL A 128 2.94 -3.10 15.83
C VAL A 128 4.33 -3.75 15.81
N ILE A 129 4.55 -4.78 15.00
CA ILE A 129 5.82 -5.53 14.98
C ILE A 129 7.01 -4.70 14.45
N SER A 130 6.76 -3.58 13.78
CA SER A 130 7.79 -2.67 13.28
C SER A 130 8.22 -1.63 14.31
N ASN A 131 7.57 -1.58 15.48
CA ASN A 131 7.79 -0.59 16.52
C ASN A 131 8.17 -1.24 17.86
N TRP A 132 8.48 -0.39 18.85
CA TRP A 132 8.67 -0.76 20.26
C TRP A 132 9.71 -1.86 20.55
N GLY A 133 10.77 -1.92 19.75
CA GLY A 133 11.85 -2.91 19.97
C GLY A 133 11.47 -4.35 19.63
N ILE A 134 10.25 -4.62 19.17
CA ILE A 134 9.79 -5.94 18.74
C ILE A 134 10.70 -6.58 17.66
N PRO A 135 11.29 -5.84 16.71
CA PRO A 135 12.24 -6.43 15.75
C PRO A 135 13.45 -7.09 16.41
N ASN A 136 13.91 -6.57 17.55
CA ASN A 136 15.03 -7.13 18.31
C ASN A 136 14.61 -8.42 19.05
N LEU A 137 13.36 -8.48 19.52
CA LEU A 137 12.80 -9.65 20.21
C LEU A 137 12.51 -10.81 19.26
N LEU A 138 11.94 -10.54 18.09
CA LEU A 138 11.58 -11.59 17.12
C LEU A 138 12.78 -12.14 16.35
N GLY A 139 13.87 -11.38 16.30
CA GLY A 139 14.99 -11.63 15.40
C GLY A 139 14.66 -11.26 13.94
N GLY A 140 15.71 -10.89 13.19
CA GLY A 140 15.56 -10.32 11.85
C GLY A 140 14.89 -11.25 10.82
N VAL A 141 15.04 -12.57 10.96
CA VAL A 141 14.47 -13.55 10.02
C VAL A 141 12.95 -13.62 10.15
N LEU A 142 12.44 -13.83 11.38
CA LEU A 142 11.01 -13.91 11.65
C LEU A 142 10.33 -12.56 11.40
N TRP A 143 10.93 -11.46 11.84
CA TRP A 143 10.43 -10.11 11.58
C TRP A 143 10.22 -9.86 10.07
N ARG A 144 11.22 -10.17 9.24
CA ARG A 144 11.08 -10.06 7.78
C ARG A 144 10.04 -11.03 7.20
N ARG A 145 9.82 -12.20 7.81
CA ARG A 145 8.79 -13.15 7.36
C ARG A 145 7.40 -12.61 7.63
N LEU A 146 7.15 -12.06 8.81
CA LEU A 146 5.87 -11.46 9.17
C LEU A 146 5.55 -10.22 8.33
N LEU A 147 6.54 -9.36 8.05
CA LEU A 147 6.32 -8.19 7.18
C LEU A 147 5.97 -8.55 5.73
N ARG A 148 6.23 -9.78 5.28
CA ARG A 148 5.77 -10.23 3.95
C ARG A 148 4.28 -10.51 3.90
N VAL A 149 3.59 -10.66 5.04
CA VAL A 149 2.13 -10.79 5.07
C VAL A 149 1.45 -9.52 4.57
N GLY A 150 2.15 -8.38 4.57
CA GLY A 150 1.63 -7.12 3.99
C GLY A 150 1.20 -7.18 2.54
N TYR A 151 1.76 -8.07 1.72
CA TYR A 151 1.27 -8.26 0.35
C TYR A 151 -0.14 -8.89 0.32
N VAL A 152 -0.51 -9.65 1.35
CA VAL A 152 -1.89 -10.14 1.54
C VAL A 152 -2.83 -8.99 1.89
N ALA A 153 -2.37 -7.99 2.68
CA ALA A 153 -3.15 -6.78 2.91
C ALA A 153 -3.41 -5.99 1.62
N ILE A 154 -2.39 -5.82 0.76
CA ILE A 154 -2.55 -5.19 -0.56
C ILE A 154 -3.57 -5.97 -1.42
N PHE A 155 -3.53 -7.30 -1.39
CA PHE A 155 -4.51 -8.12 -2.09
C PHE A 155 -5.95 -7.85 -1.58
N PHE A 156 -6.16 -7.75 -0.26
CA PHE A 156 -7.46 -7.39 0.29
C PHE A 156 -7.88 -5.93 -0.04
N ILE A 157 -6.94 -4.99 -0.10
CA ILE A 157 -7.18 -3.62 -0.57
C ILE A 157 -7.69 -3.62 -2.02
N ILE A 158 -7.06 -4.42 -2.90
CA ILE A 158 -7.48 -4.59 -4.29
C ILE A 158 -8.91 -5.12 -4.36
N ILE A 159 -9.25 -6.17 -3.59
CA ILE A 159 -10.60 -6.73 -3.55
C ILE A 159 -11.61 -5.68 -3.08
N HIS A 160 -11.32 -4.99 -1.97
CA HIS A 160 -12.17 -3.93 -1.43
C HIS A 160 -12.46 -2.84 -2.47
N ALA A 161 -11.42 -2.30 -3.11
CA ALA A 161 -11.53 -1.23 -4.10
C ALA A 161 -12.29 -1.71 -5.36
N THR A 162 -12.03 -2.94 -5.80
CA THR A 162 -12.69 -3.54 -6.96
C THR A 162 -14.18 -3.67 -6.73
N ILE A 163 -14.61 -4.27 -5.62
CA ILE A 163 -16.04 -4.47 -5.32
C ILE A 163 -16.79 -3.12 -5.30
N LEU A 164 -16.17 -2.07 -4.75
CA LEU A 164 -16.81 -0.75 -4.65
C LEU A 164 -16.81 0.04 -5.96
N SER A 165 -15.78 -0.12 -6.80
CA SER A 165 -15.56 0.79 -7.95
C SER A 165 -15.70 0.10 -9.30
N TYR A 166 -15.97 -1.21 -9.36
CA TYR A 166 -16.05 -1.95 -10.62
C TYR A 166 -17.04 -1.35 -11.62
N SER A 167 -18.23 -0.94 -11.16
CA SER A 167 -19.22 -0.30 -12.03
C SER A 167 -18.74 1.04 -12.59
N GLU A 168 -18.03 1.85 -11.78
CA GLU A 168 -17.41 3.11 -12.20
C GLU A 168 -16.33 2.87 -13.26
N TRP A 169 -15.55 1.79 -13.12
CA TRP A 169 -14.52 1.42 -14.10
C TRP A 169 -15.13 1.00 -15.43
N ILE A 170 -16.14 0.12 -15.42
CA ILE A 170 -16.85 -0.30 -16.64
C ILE A 170 -17.53 0.88 -17.31
N TYR A 171 -18.18 1.76 -16.54
CA TYR A 171 -18.75 2.98 -17.07
C TYR A 171 -17.69 3.84 -17.77
N TRP A 172 -16.53 4.03 -17.14
CA TRP A 172 -15.44 4.79 -17.75
C TRP A 172 -14.90 4.13 -19.03
N PHE A 173 -14.69 2.81 -19.06
CA PHE A 173 -14.22 2.11 -20.26
C PHE A 173 -15.24 2.10 -21.41
N THR A 174 -16.52 2.24 -21.11
CA THR A 174 -17.58 2.24 -22.13
C THR A 174 -17.90 3.63 -22.64
N LYS A 175 -17.77 4.67 -21.81
CA LYS A 175 -18.16 6.05 -22.15
C LYS A 175 -16.99 7.01 -22.29
N PHE A 176 -15.80 6.65 -21.80
CA PHE A 176 -14.64 7.55 -21.68
C PHE A 176 -14.99 8.89 -21.03
N SER A 177 -15.89 8.84 -20.05
CA SER A 177 -16.41 9.99 -19.33
C SER A 177 -16.37 9.72 -17.82
N PRO A 178 -15.83 10.63 -17.00
CA PRO A 178 -15.13 11.86 -17.39
C PRO A 178 -13.81 11.58 -18.16
N ILE A 179 -13.22 12.62 -18.76
CA ILE A 179 -11.99 12.51 -19.59
C ILE A 179 -10.87 11.74 -18.87
N PHE A 180 -10.75 11.95 -17.56
CA PHE A 180 -9.77 11.27 -16.73
C PHE A 180 -10.36 10.03 -16.03
N PRO A 181 -9.60 8.94 -15.86
CA PRO A 181 -10.10 7.73 -15.22
C PRO A 181 -10.45 7.93 -13.74
N PRO A 182 -11.27 7.04 -13.15
CA PRO A 182 -11.48 7.06 -11.70
C PRO A 182 -10.16 6.88 -10.94
N LEU A 183 -9.95 7.62 -9.85
CA LEU A 183 -8.76 7.46 -9.00
C LEU A 183 -8.61 6.03 -8.47
N SER A 184 -9.72 5.35 -8.20
CA SER A 184 -9.74 3.95 -7.76
C SER A 184 -9.11 3.00 -8.79
N LEU A 185 -9.24 3.29 -10.09
CA LEU A 185 -8.61 2.51 -11.15
C LEU A 185 -7.09 2.73 -11.17
N ILE A 186 -6.64 3.97 -10.98
CA ILE A 186 -5.20 4.30 -10.88
C ILE A 186 -4.58 3.58 -9.68
N ALA A 187 -5.23 3.66 -8.51
CA ALA A 187 -4.79 2.98 -7.30
C ALA A 187 -4.75 1.45 -7.50
N PHE A 188 -5.78 0.87 -8.11
CA PHE A 188 -5.84 -0.55 -8.44
C PHE A 188 -4.64 -0.99 -9.29
N LEU A 189 -4.34 -0.26 -10.38
CA LEU A 189 -3.20 -0.58 -11.24
C LEU A 189 -1.87 -0.48 -10.50
N PHE A 190 -1.72 0.49 -9.60
CA PHE A 190 -0.53 0.67 -8.78
C PHE A 190 -0.35 -0.49 -7.77
N SER A 191 -1.43 -0.94 -7.13
CA SER A 191 -1.41 -2.11 -6.24
C SER A 191 -1.11 -3.41 -6.99
N VAL A 192 -1.71 -3.60 -8.17
CA VAL A 192 -1.42 -4.77 -9.04
C VAL A 192 0.06 -4.78 -9.44
N PHE A 193 0.60 -3.62 -9.85
CA PHE A 193 2.01 -3.48 -10.15
C PHE A 193 2.91 -3.84 -8.96
N THR A 194 2.53 -3.41 -7.74
CA THR A 194 3.24 -3.78 -6.50
C THR A 194 3.31 -5.29 -6.29
N ILE A 195 2.19 -6.00 -6.51
CA ILE A 195 2.12 -7.47 -6.40
C ILE A 195 2.96 -8.14 -7.48
N ILE A 196 2.87 -7.68 -8.73
CA ILE A 196 3.65 -8.24 -9.86
C ILE A 196 5.15 -8.10 -9.59
N LEU A 197 5.61 -6.91 -9.18
CA LEU A 197 7.01 -6.69 -8.80
C LEU A 197 7.46 -7.65 -7.70
N ARG A 198 6.58 -7.92 -6.73
CA ARG A 198 6.89 -8.86 -5.65
C ARG A 198 7.01 -10.30 -6.14
N ILE A 199 6.10 -10.75 -6.99
CA ILE A 199 6.13 -12.09 -7.59
C ILE A 199 7.40 -12.25 -8.42
N ALA A 200 7.74 -11.26 -9.26
CA ALA A 200 8.97 -11.25 -10.04
C ALA A 200 10.21 -11.37 -9.15
N LEU A 201 10.29 -10.57 -8.08
CA LEU A 201 11.41 -10.63 -7.13
C LEU A 201 11.51 -12.00 -6.44
N PHE A 202 10.38 -12.60 -6.06
CA PHE A 202 10.36 -13.93 -5.45
C PHE A 202 10.91 -15.01 -6.40
N ILE A 203 10.48 -14.99 -7.67
CA ILE A 203 10.94 -15.93 -8.70
C ILE A 203 12.46 -15.82 -8.89
N VAL A 204 12.98 -14.61 -9.02
CA VAL A 204 14.42 -14.39 -9.24
C VAL A 204 15.26 -14.84 -8.04
N LEU A 205 14.83 -14.52 -6.82
CA LEU A 205 15.56 -14.94 -5.61
C LEU A 205 15.55 -16.47 -5.44
N LYS A 206 14.43 -17.14 -5.76
CA LYS A 206 14.34 -18.61 -5.71
C LYS A 206 15.27 -19.28 -6.72
N ARG A 207 15.44 -18.72 -7.92
CA ARG A 207 16.38 -19.24 -8.93
C ARG A 207 17.83 -19.14 -8.45
N LYS A 208 18.22 -18.00 -7.88
CA LYS A 208 19.60 -17.80 -7.36
C LYS A 208 19.94 -18.75 -6.20
N SER A 209 18.99 -19.09 -5.34
CA SER A 209 19.24 -20.03 -4.24
C SER A 209 19.41 -21.49 -4.66
N VAL A 210 19.08 -21.85 -5.91
CA VAL A 210 19.21 -23.21 -6.45
C VAL A 210 20.54 -23.42 -7.19
N GLN A 211 21.24 -22.34 -7.57
CA GLN A 211 22.57 -22.37 -8.18
C GLN A 211 23.82 -22.25 -7.24
N PRO A 212 23.85 -22.61 -5.93
CA PRO A 212 25.04 -22.37 -5.10
C PRO A 212 26.28 -23.27 -5.30
N SER A 213 26.35 -24.21 -6.25
CA SER A 213 27.40 -25.26 -6.22
C SER A 213 28.16 -25.53 -7.53
N GLN A 214 28.31 -24.55 -8.43
CA GLN A 214 29.16 -24.73 -9.64
C GLN A 214 30.37 -23.80 -9.71
N ILE A 215 30.79 -23.23 -8.58
CA ILE A 215 32.08 -22.55 -8.46
C ILE A 215 32.88 -23.21 -7.34
N GLU A 216 33.13 -24.51 -7.47
CA GLU A 216 34.35 -25.07 -6.91
C GLU A 216 35.48 -24.54 -7.81
N VAL A 217 36.19 -23.52 -7.35
CA VAL A 217 37.51 -23.23 -7.89
C VAL A 217 38.34 -24.47 -7.58
N PRO A 218 38.84 -25.23 -8.57
CA PRO A 218 39.74 -26.31 -8.29
C PRO A 218 40.94 -25.71 -7.55
N LEU A 219 41.16 -26.20 -6.32
CA LEU A 219 42.38 -25.96 -5.56
C LEU A 219 43.54 -26.32 -6.49
N ASN A 220 44.17 -25.31 -7.08
CA ASN A 220 45.42 -25.51 -7.77
C ASN A 220 46.50 -25.70 -6.69
N SER A 221 46.52 -26.90 -6.13
CA SER A 221 47.67 -27.47 -5.47
C SER A 221 48.69 -27.81 -6.55
N SER A 222 49.49 -26.83 -6.98
CA SER A 222 50.75 -27.16 -7.63
C SER A 222 51.79 -26.05 -7.47
N LYS A 223 52.71 -26.36 -6.53
CA LYS A 223 54.15 -26.08 -6.49
C LYS A 223 54.62 -24.69 -6.07
#